data_AF-A0A445C6J5-F1
#
_entry.id   AF-A0A445C6J5-F1
#
_cell.length_a   1.000
_cell.length_b   1.000
_cell.length_c   1.000
_cell.angle_alpha   90.00
_cell.angle_beta   90.00
_cell.angle_gamma   90.00
#
_symmetry.space_group_name_H-M   'P 1'
#
loop_
_entity.id
_entity.type
_entity.pdbx_description
1 polymer ?
#
loop_
_entity_poly.entity_id
_entity_poly.type
_entity_poly.pdbx_seq_one_letter_code
_entity_poly.pdbx_strand_id
1 'polypeptide(L)'
;MASEKTNGEQEMPKKKNRNEELKLHDLLNDVVSPILFPEPTNSAPLLHRIKTSLSRNAPLIPQASRNTARDTLLWTRAGSPLRPLLLISVGTITILALTGLLVFTLLFLFATINVVIVSLLISLAAAAGCLAIFFACVTVIYIAALLVAIFAISTVIFWTIVAITITTAWIGFFYTVWLVTRKSLGFAKQSLSVTSSAISTYSAAWGTRNLKHD
;
A
#
# COMPACT_ATOMS: atom_id res chain seq x y z
N MET A 1 56.98 60.31 -28.51
CA MET A 1 57.24 59.80 -29.87
C MET A 1 57.92 58.45 -29.69
N ALA A 2 57.16 57.36 -29.60
CA ALA A 2 56.63 56.58 -30.73
C ALA A 2 57.75 55.81 -31.47
N SER A 3 57.84 54.50 -31.22
CA SER A 3 57.66 53.51 -32.30
C SER A 3 57.40 52.12 -31.73
N GLU A 4 56.30 51.55 -32.22
CA GLU A 4 55.79 50.20 -32.08
C GLU A 4 56.57 49.23 -33.00
N LYS A 5 56.78 47.96 -32.58
CA LYS A 5 56.30 46.74 -33.28
C LYS A 5 56.99 45.41 -32.84
N THR A 6 56.15 44.53 -32.31
CA THR A 6 55.89 43.11 -32.63
C THR A 6 56.95 42.00 -32.56
N ASN A 7 56.43 40.85 -32.08
CA ASN A 7 56.83 39.44 -32.26
C ASN A 7 57.94 38.98 -31.29
N GLY A 8 57.79 37.93 -30.48
CA GLY A 8 56.95 36.74 -30.61
C GLY A 8 57.90 35.55 -30.55
N GLU A 9 58.18 35.04 -29.35
CA GLU A 9 58.90 33.78 -29.17
C GLU A 9 58.30 33.05 -27.95
N GLN A 10 57.80 31.84 -28.22
CA GLN A 10 57.21 30.94 -27.24
C GLN A 10 58.30 30.34 -26.36
N GLU A 11 58.32 30.68 -25.07
CA GLU A 11 59.09 29.90 -24.09
C GLU A 11 58.24 28.73 -23.57
N MET A 12 58.63 27.53 -24.00
CA MET A 12 58.22 26.24 -23.47
C MET A 12 58.30 26.20 -21.93
N PRO A 13 57.25 25.81 -21.19
CA PRO A 13 57.39 25.54 -19.77
C PRO A 13 58.24 24.27 -19.59
N LYS A 14 59.46 24.47 -19.08
CA LYS A 14 60.36 23.45 -18.55
C LYS A 14 59.57 22.40 -17.77
N LYS A 15 59.58 21.17 -18.29
CA LYS A 15 59.08 19.96 -17.67
C LYS A 15 59.87 19.70 -16.37
N LYS A 16 59.38 20.25 -15.26
CA LYS A 16 59.90 19.97 -13.91
C LYS A 16 59.64 18.49 -13.60
N ASN A 17 60.73 17.76 -13.37
CA ASN A 17 60.74 16.33 -13.09
C ASN A 17 59.76 15.98 -11.96
N ARG A 18 58.81 15.10 -12.26
CA ARG A 18 57.70 14.64 -11.39
C ARG A 18 58.08 13.46 -10.48
N ASN A 19 59.28 13.47 -9.87
CA ASN A 19 59.79 12.28 -9.16
C ASN A 19 60.25 12.55 -7.72
N GLU A 20 59.67 13.54 -7.03
CA GLU A 20 59.96 13.74 -5.61
C GLU A 20 58.64 13.81 -4.81
N GLU A 21 58.37 12.69 -4.11
CA GLU A 21 57.56 12.56 -2.90
C GLU A 21 56.10 13.03 -2.93
N LEU A 22 55.21 12.26 -3.58
CA LEU A 22 53.77 12.30 -3.23
C LEU A 22 53.58 11.73 -1.81
N LYS A 23 53.53 12.63 -0.83
CA LYS A 23 53.20 12.32 0.57
C LYS A 23 51.70 12.16 0.73
N LEU A 24 51.29 11.32 1.69
CA LEU A 24 49.89 11.08 2.06
C LEU A 24 49.11 12.38 2.34
N HIS A 25 49.83 13.42 2.78
CA HIS A 25 49.32 14.77 3.02
C HIS A 25 48.86 15.49 1.74
N ASP A 26 49.56 15.32 0.61
CA ASP A 26 49.13 15.90 -0.67
C ASP A 26 47.86 15.23 -1.19
N LEU A 27 47.73 13.91 -1.00
CA LEU A 27 46.51 13.20 -1.37
C LEU A 27 45.34 13.54 -0.44
N LEU A 28 45.61 13.79 0.84
CA LEU A 28 44.58 14.24 1.77
C LEU A 28 44.14 15.67 1.42
N ASN A 29 45.08 16.55 1.09
CA ASN A 29 44.78 17.93 0.71
C ASN A 29 44.08 18.02 -0.65
N ASP A 30 44.42 17.15 -1.59
CA ASP A 30 43.74 17.03 -2.90
C ASP A 30 42.32 16.43 -2.78
N VAL A 31 42.06 15.61 -1.77
CA VAL A 31 40.70 15.13 -1.46
C VAL A 31 39.89 16.16 -0.68
N VAL A 32 40.54 16.95 0.18
CA VAL A 32 39.91 17.94 1.06
C VAL A 32 39.63 19.28 0.35
N SER A 33 40.52 19.72 -0.54
CA SER A 33 40.39 20.96 -1.33
C SER A 33 39.07 21.07 -2.13
N PRO A 34 38.65 20.05 -2.91
CA PRO A 34 37.39 20.11 -3.65
C PRO A 34 36.14 19.89 -2.79
N ILE A 35 36.30 19.55 -1.50
CA ILE A 35 35.19 19.45 -0.53
C ILE A 35 34.94 20.79 0.17
N LEU A 36 35.99 21.60 0.39
CA LEU A 36 35.90 22.90 1.08
C LEU A 36 35.66 24.09 0.14
N PHE A 37 36.04 24.02 -1.15
CA PHE A 37 35.83 25.10 -2.12
C PHE A 37 35.16 24.59 -3.40
N PRO A 38 33.83 24.71 -3.54
CA PRO A 38 33.14 24.30 -4.76
C PRO A 38 33.29 25.34 -5.88
N GLU A 39 33.80 24.90 -7.05
CA GLU A 39 33.72 25.64 -8.31
C GLU A 39 32.25 25.66 -8.81
N PRO A 40 31.68 26.82 -9.20
CA PRO A 40 30.23 27.06 -9.28
C PRO A 40 29.46 26.39 -10.43
N THR A 41 30.00 25.36 -11.10
CA THR A 41 29.43 24.88 -12.39
C THR A 41 29.10 23.39 -12.45
N ASN A 42 29.17 22.61 -11.36
CA ASN A 42 28.83 21.18 -11.45
C ASN A 42 28.09 20.63 -10.23
N SER A 43 26.76 20.56 -10.37
CA SER A 43 25.78 19.98 -9.44
C SER A 43 25.82 18.45 -9.43
N ALA A 44 26.97 17.85 -9.11
CA ALA A 44 27.09 16.41 -8.91
C ALA A 44 26.99 16.05 -7.42
N PRO A 45 26.13 15.09 -7.01
CA PRO A 45 25.90 14.77 -5.61
C PRO A 45 27.18 14.28 -4.92
N LEU A 46 27.44 14.81 -3.71
CA LEU A 46 28.67 14.57 -2.91
C LEU A 46 29.00 13.08 -2.76
N LEU A 47 27.98 12.24 -2.61
CA LEU A 47 28.13 10.78 -2.49
C LEU A 47 28.71 10.13 -3.76
N HIS A 48 28.38 10.63 -4.94
CA HIS A 48 28.94 10.13 -6.19
C HIS A 48 30.44 10.45 -6.28
N ARG A 49 30.86 11.66 -5.90
CA ARG A 49 32.27 12.06 -5.89
C ARG A 49 33.09 11.31 -4.84
N ILE A 50 32.55 11.14 -3.63
CA ILE A 50 33.19 10.36 -2.57
C ILE A 50 33.34 8.90 -3.00
N LYS A 51 32.29 8.31 -3.58
CA LYS A 51 32.32 6.92 -4.09
C LYS A 51 33.33 6.74 -5.23
N THR A 52 33.42 7.68 -6.18
CA THR A 52 34.39 7.60 -7.28
C THR A 52 35.83 7.86 -6.85
N SER A 53 36.05 8.75 -5.88
CA SER A 53 37.38 9.06 -5.35
C SER A 53 37.89 7.93 -4.46
N LEU A 54 37.01 7.37 -3.61
CA LEU A 54 37.32 6.20 -2.80
C LEU A 54 37.52 4.95 -3.65
N SER A 55 36.74 4.74 -4.72
CA SER A 55 36.95 3.66 -5.69
C SER A 55 38.30 3.73 -6.40
N ARG A 56 38.82 4.94 -6.67
CA ARG A 56 40.14 5.12 -7.30
C ARG A 56 41.29 4.91 -6.33
N ASN A 57 41.14 5.32 -5.07
CA ASN A 57 42.23 5.28 -4.09
C ASN A 57 42.20 4.06 -3.16
N ALA A 58 41.08 3.34 -3.06
CA ALA A 58 40.95 2.10 -2.28
C ALA A 58 42.04 1.04 -2.53
N PRO A 59 42.47 0.75 -3.78
CA PRO A 59 43.54 -0.23 -4.00
C PRO A 59 44.94 0.30 -3.63
N LEU A 60 45.10 1.61 -3.42
CA LEU A 60 46.39 2.25 -3.09
C LEU A 60 46.63 2.37 -1.58
N ILE A 61 45.56 2.36 -0.76
CA ILE A 61 45.66 2.43 0.71
C ILE A 61 46.46 1.25 1.30
N PRO A 62 46.27 -0.01 0.87
CA PRO A 62 47.05 -1.14 1.38
C PRO A 62 48.53 -1.04 0.98
N GLN A 63 48.81 -0.50 -0.20
CA GLN A 63 50.18 -0.36 -0.72
C GLN A 63 50.94 0.75 0.00
N ALA A 64 50.31 1.91 0.20
CA ALA A 64 50.89 3.01 0.97
C ALA A 64 51.13 2.60 2.43
N SER A 65 50.18 1.91 3.06
CA SER A 65 50.33 1.37 4.42
C SER A 65 51.52 0.41 4.53
N ARG A 66 51.66 -0.54 3.59
CA ARG A 66 52.79 -1.49 3.59
C ARG A 66 54.14 -0.80 3.41
N ASN A 67 54.22 0.26 2.61
CA ASN A 67 55.48 0.96 2.38
C ASN A 67 55.92 1.76 3.61
N THR A 68 55.00 2.48 4.24
CA THR A 68 55.27 3.18 5.52
C THR A 68 55.59 2.21 6.65
N ALA A 69 54.93 1.04 6.70
CA ALA A 69 55.24 0.02 7.68
C ALA A 69 56.67 -0.54 7.50
N ARG A 70 57.16 -0.67 6.26
CA ARG A 70 58.54 -1.12 5.98
C ARG A 70 59.59 -0.07 6.36
N ASP A 71 59.34 1.20 6.06
CA ASP A 71 60.28 2.28 6.42
C ASP A 71 60.39 2.45 7.93
N THR A 72 59.27 2.39 8.65
CA THR A 72 59.28 2.42 10.11
C THR A 72 59.98 1.18 10.69
N LEU A 73 59.77 -0.02 10.12
CA LEU A 73 60.49 -1.24 10.54
C LEU A 73 62.00 -1.15 10.32
N LEU A 74 62.45 -0.65 9.16
CA LEU A 74 63.88 -0.47 8.87
C LEU A 74 64.50 0.59 9.79
N TRP A 75 63.80 1.69 10.06
CA TRP A 75 64.23 2.73 10.99
C TRP A 75 64.34 2.22 12.44
N THR A 76 63.42 1.34 12.86
CA THR A 76 63.48 0.73 14.21
C THR A 76 64.63 -0.27 14.36
N ARG A 77 65.06 -0.90 13.26
CA ARG A 77 66.16 -1.88 13.25
C ARG A 77 67.55 -1.23 13.20
N ALA A 78 67.63 0.03 12.76
CA ALA A 78 68.88 0.78 12.63
C ALA A 78 69.27 1.62 13.88
N GLY A 79 68.51 1.53 14.99
CA GLY A 79 68.70 2.36 16.18
C GLY A 79 68.79 1.60 17.52
N SER A 80 69.00 2.35 18.62
CA SER A 80 69.17 1.86 20.00
C SER A 80 68.02 0.93 20.47
N PRO A 81 68.31 -0.15 21.25
CA PRO A 81 67.34 -1.18 21.67
C PRO A 81 66.15 -0.69 22.50
N LEU A 82 66.17 0.55 23.00
CA LEU A 82 65.06 1.16 23.74
C LEU A 82 63.90 1.61 22.83
N ARG A 83 64.18 1.96 21.57
CA ARG A 83 63.16 2.42 20.60
C ARG A 83 62.12 1.35 20.24
N PRO A 84 62.49 0.10 19.91
CA PRO A 84 61.50 -0.94 19.63
C PRO A 84 60.66 -1.28 20.86
N LEU A 85 61.23 -1.30 22.08
CA LEU A 85 60.49 -1.55 23.32
C LEU A 85 59.39 -0.50 23.58
N LEU A 86 59.71 0.79 23.39
CA LEU A 86 58.72 1.86 23.51
C LEU A 86 57.64 1.77 22.43
N LEU A 87 58.00 1.44 21.19
CA LEU A 87 57.05 1.27 20.09
C LEU A 87 56.11 0.08 20.29
N ILE A 88 56.61 -1.04 20.80
CA ILE A 88 55.76 -2.17 21.18
C ILE A 88 54.79 -1.72 22.29
N SER A 89 55.29 -1.06 23.34
CA SER A 89 54.44 -0.62 24.46
C SER A 89 53.35 0.37 24.03
N VAL A 90 53.74 1.44 23.34
CA VAL A 90 52.80 2.45 22.79
C VAL A 90 51.87 1.81 21.77
N GLY A 91 52.38 0.89 20.94
CA GLY A 91 51.60 0.13 19.97
C GLY A 91 50.54 -0.74 20.64
N THR A 92 50.88 -1.47 21.70
CA THR A 92 49.92 -2.29 22.45
C THR A 92 48.85 -1.45 23.13
N ILE A 93 49.20 -0.31 23.74
CA ILE A 93 48.24 0.62 24.33
C ILE A 93 47.31 1.18 23.25
N THR A 94 47.86 1.55 22.09
CA THR A 94 47.08 2.08 20.95
C THR A 94 46.15 1.02 20.39
N ILE A 95 46.62 -0.22 20.21
CA ILE A 95 45.80 -1.35 19.74
C ILE A 95 44.69 -1.64 20.75
N LEU A 96 45.01 -1.68 22.05
CA LEU A 96 44.03 -1.92 23.09
C LEU A 96 42.96 -0.82 23.12
N ALA A 97 43.36 0.45 22.97
CA ALA A 97 42.44 1.57 22.85
C ALA A 97 41.58 1.49 21.58
N LEU A 98 42.17 1.12 20.43
CA LEU A 98 41.44 0.91 19.18
C LEU A 98 40.44 -0.24 19.29
N THR A 99 40.82 -1.36 19.90
CA THR A 99 39.93 -2.49 20.15
C THR A 99 38.79 -2.08 21.07
N GLY A 100 39.07 -1.34 22.14
CA GLY A 100 38.04 -0.79 23.03
C GLY A 100 37.05 0.13 22.29
N LEU A 101 37.57 1.07 21.49
CA LEU A 101 36.76 1.97 20.67
C LEU A 101 35.94 1.20 19.63
N LEU A 102 36.52 0.18 19.01
CA LEU A 102 35.86 -0.67 18.03
C LEU A 102 34.69 -1.43 18.66
N VAL A 103 34.92 -2.08 19.80
CA VAL A 103 33.87 -2.80 20.55
C VAL A 103 32.77 -1.83 20.99
N PHE A 104 33.13 -0.67 21.53
CA PHE A 104 32.17 0.36 21.91
C PHE A 104 31.30 0.81 20.72
N THR A 105 31.91 1.05 19.56
CA THR A 105 31.19 1.43 18.33
C THR A 105 30.24 0.32 17.86
N LEU A 106 30.67 -0.94 17.91
CA LEU A 106 29.84 -2.09 17.55
C LEU A 106 28.66 -2.26 18.50
N LEU A 107 28.86 -2.08 19.81
CA LEU A 107 27.78 -2.13 20.80
C LEU A 107 26.79 -0.99 20.60
N PHE A 108 27.26 0.23 20.34
CA PHE A 108 26.38 1.36 20.03
C PHE A 108 25.59 1.14 18.74
N LEU A 109 26.23 0.56 17.71
CA LEU A 109 25.58 0.19 16.46
C LEU A 109 24.47 -0.85 16.72
N PHE A 110 24.77 -1.89 17.50
CA PHE A 110 23.79 -2.89 17.89
C PHE A 110 22.64 -2.28 18.70
N ALA A 111 22.95 -1.38 19.64
CA ALA A 111 21.95 -0.66 20.43
C ALA A 111 21.07 0.21 19.53
N THR A 112 21.65 0.93 18.57
CA THR A 112 20.91 1.77 17.61
C THR A 112 19.99 0.93 16.73
N ILE A 113 20.50 -0.17 16.17
CA ILE A 113 19.70 -1.10 15.37
C ILE A 113 18.53 -1.64 16.21
N ASN A 114 18.78 -2.02 17.46
CA ASN A 114 17.73 -2.51 18.35
C ASN A 114 16.67 -1.42 18.60
N VAL A 115 17.07 -0.19 18.89
CA VAL A 115 16.14 0.94 19.06
C VAL A 115 15.32 1.17 17.79
N VAL A 116 15.93 1.11 16.60
CA VAL A 116 15.23 1.22 15.32
C VAL A 116 14.21 0.10 15.14
N ILE A 117 14.59 -1.16 15.40
CA ILE A 117 13.69 -2.31 15.29
C ILE A 117 12.50 -2.16 16.24
N VAL A 118 12.75 -1.83 17.51
CA VAL A 118 11.67 -1.63 18.50
C VAL A 118 10.77 -0.47 18.12
N SER A 119 11.32 0.64 17.64
CA SER A 119 10.54 1.79 17.14
C SER A 119 9.72 1.44 15.89
N LEU A 120 10.24 0.61 15.00
CA LEU A 120 9.49 0.12 13.85
C LEU A 120 8.38 -0.83 14.28
N LEU A 121 8.63 -1.73 15.23
CA LEU A 121 7.63 -2.63 15.78
C LEU A 121 6.49 -1.87 16.47
N ILE A 122 6.80 -0.83 17.25
CA ILE A 122 5.76 -0.02 17.90
C ILE A 122 4.93 0.74 16.87
N SER A 123 5.57 1.31 15.84
CA SER A 123 4.87 2.00 14.75
C SER A 123 4.02 1.03 13.93
N LEU A 124 4.54 -0.16 13.65
CA LEU A 124 3.84 -1.19 12.89
C LEU A 124 2.66 -1.74 13.69
N ALA A 125 2.82 -1.97 15.00
CA ALA A 125 1.75 -2.38 15.88
C ALA A 125 0.62 -1.33 15.93
N ALA A 126 0.97 -0.05 16.03
CA ALA A 126 0.00 1.04 15.99
C ALA A 126 -0.74 1.10 14.65
N ALA A 127 -0.03 1.04 13.52
CA ALA A 127 -0.62 1.03 12.19
C ALA A 127 -1.50 -0.20 11.96
N ALA A 128 -1.03 -1.39 12.34
CA ALA A 128 -1.77 -2.64 12.23
C ALA A 128 -3.03 -2.63 13.10
N GLY A 129 -2.96 -2.08 14.33
CA GLY A 129 -4.12 -1.90 15.19
C GLY A 129 -5.18 -0.98 14.56
N CYS A 130 -4.76 0.14 13.99
CA CYS A 130 -5.66 1.05 13.26
C CYS A 130 -6.32 0.34 12.05
N LEU A 131 -5.53 -0.38 11.25
CA LEU A 131 -6.02 -1.16 10.12
C LEU A 131 -7.00 -2.27 10.55
N ALA A 132 -6.74 -2.93 11.68
CA ALA A 132 -7.63 -3.96 12.22
C ALA A 132 -9.01 -3.40 12.59
N ILE A 133 -9.05 -2.22 13.24
CA ILE A 133 -10.31 -1.54 13.58
C ILE A 133 -11.07 -1.14 12.30
N PHE A 134 -10.36 -0.60 11.30
CA PHE A 134 -10.96 -0.27 10.01
C PHE A 134 -11.58 -1.49 9.34
N PHE A 135 -10.84 -2.60 9.28
CA PHE A 135 -11.33 -3.85 8.69
C PHE A 135 -12.51 -4.45 9.46
N ALA A 136 -12.48 -4.39 10.79
CA ALA A 136 -13.60 -4.80 11.62
C ALA A 136 -14.84 -3.95 11.34
N CYS A 137 -14.69 -2.63 11.22
CA CYS A 137 -15.78 -1.71 10.88
C CYS A 137 -16.38 -2.03 9.50
N VAL A 138 -15.54 -2.23 8.48
CA VAL A 138 -15.99 -2.63 7.13
C VAL A 138 -16.73 -3.98 7.20
N THR A 139 -16.25 -4.92 7.99
CA THR A 139 -16.90 -6.23 8.18
C THR A 139 -18.28 -6.08 8.82
N VAL A 140 -18.42 -5.25 9.86
CA VAL A 140 -19.71 -4.96 10.50
C VAL A 140 -20.67 -4.30 9.50
N ILE A 141 -20.21 -3.31 8.74
CA ILE A 141 -21.02 -2.65 7.71
C ILE A 141 -21.44 -3.65 6.63
N TYR A 142 -20.54 -4.51 6.18
CA TYR A 142 -20.83 -5.54 5.20
C TYR A 142 -21.90 -6.54 5.70
N ILE A 143 -21.75 -7.04 6.93
CA ILE A 143 -22.73 -7.94 7.56
C ILE A 143 -24.06 -7.21 7.74
N ALA A 144 -24.06 -5.96 8.18
CA ALA A 144 -25.27 -5.16 8.32
C ALA A 144 -25.99 -4.98 6.96
N ALA A 145 -25.24 -4.69 5.90
CA ALA A 145 -25.79 -4.57 4.55
C ALA A 145 -26.40 -5.89 4.07
N LEU A 146 -25.72 -7.02 4.31
CA LEU A 146 -26.27 -8.35 4.02
C LEU A 146 -27.56 -8.63 4.80
N LEU A 147 -27.59 -8.29 6.09
CA LEU A 147 -28.79 -8.44 6.92
C LEU A 147 -29.95 -7.60 6.41
N VAL A 148 -29.70 -6.34 6.04
CA VAL A 148 -30.71 -5.45 5.45
C VAL A 148 -31.22 -6.01 4.12
N ALA A 149 -30.34 -6.54 3.28
CA ALA A 149 -30.74 -7.16 2.01
C ALA A 149 -31.63 -8.39 2.23
N ILE A 150 -31.25 -9.29 3.14
CA ILE A 150 -32.05 -10.47 3.49
C ILE A 150 -33.40 -10.05 4.07
N PHE A 151 -33.42 -9.05 4.95
CA PHE A 151 -34.65 -8.52 5.53
C PHE A 151 -35.58 -7.92 4.47
N ALA A 152 -35.04 -7.15 3.51
CA ALA A 152 -35.81 -6.59 2.41
C ALA A 152 -36.41 -7.69 1.53
N ILE A 153 -35.62 -8.70 1.15
CA ILE A 153 -36.09 -9.85 0.37
C ILE A 153 -37.21 -10.58 1.11
N SER A 154 -37.02 -10.85 2.42
CA SER A 154 -38.03 -11.50 3.25
C SER A 154 -39.32 -10.68 3.30
N THR A 155 -39.23 -9.36 3.45
CA THR A 155 -40.38 -8.45 3.46
C THR A 155 -41.13 -8.49 2.13
N VAL A 156 -40.42 -8.46 1.00
CA VAL A 156 -41.02 -8.54 -0.33
C VAL A 156 -41.74 -9.88 -0.54
N ILE A 157 -41.12 -10.99 -0.14
CA ILE A 157 -41.73 -12.33 -0.23
C ILE A 157 -42.99 -12.39 0.64
N PHE A 158 -42.91 -11.92 1.89
CA PHE A 158 -44.06 -11.87 2.80
C PHE A 158 -45.20 -11.04 2.20
N TRP A 159 -44.90 -9.85 1.67
CA TRP A 159 -45.93 -9.03 1.03
C TRP A 159 -46.52 -9.68 -0.21
N THR A 160 -45.70 -10.36 -1.00
CA THR A 160 -46.14 -11.08 -2.19
C THR A 160 -47.11 -12.21 -1.83
N ILE A 161 -46.81 -13.00 -0.78
CA ILE A 161 -47.70 -14.05 -0.29
C ILE A 161 -49.03 -13.47 0.17
N VAL A 162 -49.01 -12.36 0.94
CA VAL A 162 -50.23 -11.69 1.38
C VAL A 162 -51.03 -11.16 0.19
N ALA A 163 -50.39 -10.54 -0.80
CA ALA A 163 -51.07 -10.06 -2.00
C ALA A 163 -51.72 -11.20 -2.81
N ILE A 164 -51.00 -12.31 -3.00
CA ILE A 164 -51.52 -13.50 -3.72
C ILE A 164 -52.71 -14.08 -2.96
N THR A 165 -52.63 -14.21 -1.63
CA THR A 165 -53.72 -14.76 -0.82
C THR A 165 -54.95 -13.87 -0.83
N ILE A 166 -54.81 -12.54 -0.73
CA ILE A 166 -55.92 -11.59 -0.88
C ILE A 166 -56.54 -11.71 -2.27
N THR A 167 -55.73 -11.73 -3.31
CA THR A 167 -56.21 -11.81 -4.71
C THR A 167 -56.96 -13.12 -4.96
N THR A 168 -56.41 -14.24 -4.48
CA THR A 168 -57.04 -15.57 -4.60
C THR A 168 -58.30 -15.67 -3.75
N ALA A 169 -58.32 -15.09 -2.55
CA ALA A 169 -59.52 -15.03 -1.72
C ALA A 169 -60.63 -14.21 -2.40
N TRP A 170 -60.28 -13.10 -3.03
CA TRP A 170 -61.22 -12.24 -3.74
C TRP A 170 -61.78 -12.90 -5.00
N ILE A 171 -60.94 -13.59 -5.79
CA ILE A 171 -61.42 -14.35 -6.95
C ILE A 171 -62.37 -15.47 -6.52
N GLY A 172 -62.05 -16.18 -5.44
CA GLY A 172 -62.91 -17.21 -4.85
C GLY A 172 -64.23 -16.63 -4.33
N PHE A 173 -64.18 -15.47 -3.66
CA PHE A 173 -65.36 -14.76 -3.17
C PHE A 173 -66.29 -14.35 -4.32
N PHE A 174 -65.77 -13.73 -5.38
CA PHE A 174 -66.60 -13.39 -6.53
C PHE A 174 -67.18 -14.61 -7.22
N TYR A 175 -66.41 -15.69 -7.33
CA TYR A 175 -66.90 -16.94 -7.91
C TYR A 175 -68.08 -17.51 -7.11
N THR A 176 -68.01 -17.51 -5.77
CA THR A 176 -69.10 -17.99 -4.92
C THR A 176 -70.33 -17.08 -4.99
N VAL A 177 -70.17 -15.76 -4.94
CA VAL A 177 -71.27 -14.79 -5.10
C VAL A 177 -71.96 -14.94 -6.45
N TRP A 178 -71.18 -15.08 -7.53
CA TRP A 178 -71.71 -15.32 -8.87
C TRP A 178 -72.48 -16.64 -8.94
N LEU A 179 -71.96 -17.71 -8.35
CA LEU A 179 -72.60 -19.02 -8.33
C LEU A 179 -73.92 -18.99 -7.56
N VAL A 180 -73.93 -18.37 -6.37
CA VAL A 180 -75.15 -18.18 -5.56
C VAL A 180 -76.19 -17.37 -6.32
N THR A 181 -75.78 -16.29 -6.99
CA THR A 181 -76.69 -15.44 -7.79
C THR A 181 -77.27 -16.21 -8.97
N ARG A 182 -76.44 -16.93 -9.74
CA ARG A 182 -76.88 -17.80 -10.83
C ARG A 182 -77.88 -18.86 -10.35
N LYS A 183 -77.59 -19.49 -9.21
CA LYS A 183 -78.45 -20.52 -8.63
C LYS A 183 -79.77 -19.94 -8.11
N SER A 184 -79.74 -18.77 -7.48
CA SER A 184 -80.93 -18.03 -7.04
C SER A 184 -81.80 -17.61 -8.22
N LEU A 185 -81.22 -17.09 -9.30
CA LEU A 185 -81.94 -16.75 -10.52
C LEU A 185 -82.56 -17.98 -11.20
N GLY A 186 -81.88 -19.13 -11.18
CA GLY A 186 -82.41 -20.40 -11.65
C GLY A 186 -83.64 -20.83 -10.87
N PHE A 187 -83.59 -20.77 -9.54
CA PHE A 187 -84.74 -21.06 -8.68
C PHE A 187 -85.88 -20.06 -8.87
N ALA A 188 -85.59 -18.77 -9.05
CA ALA A 188 -86.60 -17.75 -9.35
C ALA A 188 -87.27 -18.03 -10.70
N LYS A 189 -86.50 -18.35 -11.75
CA LYS A 189 -87.06 -18.71 -13.06
C LYS A 189 -87.92 -19.97 -13.01
N GLN A 190 -87.49 -20.99 -12.27
CA GLN A 190 -88.26 -22.23 -12.11
C GLN A 190 -89.54 -22.00 -11.30
N SER A 191 -89.48 -21.16 -10.27
CA SER A 191 -90.66 -20.77 -9.50
C SER A 191 -91.65 -19.98 -10.35
N LEU A 192 -91.17 -18.99 -11.13
CA LEU A 192 -91.99 -18.25 -12.08
C LEU A 192 -92.59 -19.18 -13.13
N SER A 193 -91.83 -20.12 -13.68
CA SER A 193 -92.35 -21.07 -14.67
C SER A 193 -93.44 -21.98 -14.09
N VAL A 194 -93.28 -22.47 -12.85
CA VAL A 194 -94.28 -23.32 -12.18
C VAL A 194 -95.55 -22.52 -11.87
N THR A 195 -95.42 -21.30 -11.38
CA THR A 195 -96.56 -20.40 -11.11
C THR A 195 -97.27 -19.96 -12.40
N SER A 196 -96.52 -19.60 -13.45
CA SER A 196 -97.07 -19.27 -14.76
C SER A 196 -97.73 -20.48 -15.44
N SER A 197 -97.19 -21.69 -15.25
CA SER A 197 -97.80 -22.92 -15.78
C SER A 197 -99.13 -23.22 -15.10
N ALA A 198 -99.22 -23.03 -13.77
CA ALA A 198 -100.48 -23.17 -13.05
C ALA A 198 -101.53 -22.15 -13.55
N ILE A 199 -101.14 -20.90 -13.77
CA ILE A 199 -102.03 -19.85 -14.31
C ILE A 199 -102.45 -20.16 -15.76
N SER A 200 -101.54 -20.67 -16.59
CA SER A 200 -101.83 -21.01 -17.99
C SER A 200 -102.81 -22.18 -18.11
N THR A 201 -102.74 -23.19 -17.24
CA THR A 201 -103.71 -24.30 -17.20
C THR A 201 -105.11 -23.82 -16.84
N TYR A 202 -105.24 -22.82 -15.95
CA TYR A 202 -106.54 -22.18 -15.70
C TYR A 202 -107.07 -21.43 -16.94
N SER A 203 -106.20 -20.77 -17.73
CA SER A 203 -106.65 -20.09 -18.96
C SER A 203 -106.98 -21.06 -20.11
N ALA A 204 -106.23 -22.17 -20.25
CA ALA A 204 -106.46 -23.19 -21.27
C ALA A 204 -107.78 -23.94 -21.05
N ALA A 205 -108.21 -24.12 -19.79
CA ALA A 205 -109.52 -24.67 -19.44
C ALA A 205 -110.70 -23.75 -19.85
N TRP A 206 -110.44 -22.45 -20.09
CA TRP A 206 -111.42 -21.52 -20.63
C TRP A 206 -111.35 -21.39 -22.16
N GLY A 207 -110.17 -21.59 -22.78
CA GLY A 207 -110.00 -21.59 -24.24
C GLY A 207 -110.61 -22.80 -24.96
N THR A 208 -110.64 -23.98 -24.35
CA THR A 208 -111.23 -25.19 -24.92
C THR A 208 -112.77 -25.24 -24.83
N ARG A 209 -113.40 -24.27 -24.18
CA ARG A 209 -114.87 -24.12 -24.14
C ARG A 209 -115.45 -23.43 -25.37
N ASN A 210 -114.61 -22.83 -26.24
CA ASN A 210 -115.05 -22.04 -27.39
C ASN A 210 -114.77 -22.68 -28.77
N LEU A 211 -114.41 -23.97 -28.84
CA LEU A 211 -114.21 -24.69 -30.11
C LEU A 211 -115.06 -25.96 -30.21
N LYS A 212 -116.38 -25.80 -30.05
CA LYS A 212 -117.35 -26.81 -30.46
C LYS A 212 -118.61 -26.13 -30.99
N HIS A 213 -118.59 -25.71 -32.24
CA HIS A 213 -119.76 -25.51 -33.09
C HIS A 213 -119.28 -25.32 -34.54
N ASP A 214 -119.18 -26.44 -35.25
CA ASP A 214 -119.88 -26.70 -36.51
C ASP A 214 -119.71 -28.18 -36.90
#